data_AF-A0A8C1WN21-F1
#
_entry.id   AF-A0A8C1WN21-F1
#
_cell.length_a   1.000
_cell.length_b   1.000
_cell.length_c   1.000
_cell.angle_alpha   90.00
_cell.angle_beta   90.00
_cell.angle_gamma   90.00
#
_symmetry.space_group_name_H-M   'P 1'
#
loop_
_entity.id
_entity.type
_entity.pdbx_description
1 polymer ?
#
loop_
_entity_poly.entity_id
_entity_poly.type
_entity_poly.pdbx_seq_one_letter_code
_entity_poly.pdbx_strand_id
1 'polypeptide(L)'
;DPHHVLLAIATNMSLQKDPEQHIQLKVQALLYPVLQALDLNTPSYQQNQHMPILPRTLMVRFWSEYFTSDKSFLRAMMANRHNNHESAALLKFVNWSSYLPDSYRQTYNYSAPPVVTGKSSVHSIGPHHLLADPRASPLLVPDTALRLLPKAYVLTCEYDVLRDDGLMYVTRLRNAGVDV
;
A
#
# COMPACT_ATOMS: atom_id res chain seq x y z
N ASP A 1 0.52 -14.58 8.06
CA ASP A 1 1.53 -13.59 8.45
C ASP A 1 1.73 -12.62 7.28
N PRO A 2 1.37 -11.33 7.41
CA PRO A 2 1.55 -10.32 6.35
C PRO A 2 3.02 -10.15 5.91
N HIS A 3 3.99 -10.63 6.71
CA HIS A 3 5.42 -10.57 6.36
C HIS A 3 5.79 -11.34 5.09
N HIS A 4 5.06 -12.40 4.73
CA HIS A 4 5.44 -13.23 3.57
C HIS A 4 5.04 -12.65 2.20
N VAL A 5 3.95 -11.87 2.12
CA VAL A 5 3.48 -11.33 0.83
C VAL A 5 4.22 -10.05 0.45
N LEU A 6 4.58 -9.23 1.45
CA LEU A 6 5.44 -8.06 1.28
C LEU A 6 6.83 -8.42 0.73
N LEU A 7 7.33 -9.60 1.10
CA LEU A 7 8.67 -10.04 0.74
C LEU A 7 8.87 -10.26 -0.77
N ALA A 8 7.87 -10.74 -1.52
CA ALA A 8 8.08 -11.12 -2.93
C ALA A 8 8.39 -9.93 -3.85
N ILE A 9 7.63 -8.83 -3.73
CA ILE A 9 7.83 -7.63 -4.56
C ILE A 9 9.12 -6.91 -4.13
N ALA A 10 9.30 -6.78 -2.81
CA ALA A 10 10.49 -6.24 -2.18
C ALA A 10 11.78 -6.93 -2.66
N THR A 11 11.79 -8.27 -2.62
CA THR A 11 12.92 -9.08 -3.04
C THR A 11 13.20 -8.86 -4.52
N ASN A 12 12.20 -8.87 -5.41
CA ASN A 12 12.46 -8.61 -6.83
C ASN A 12 13.09 -7.23 -7.07
N MET A 13 12.56 -6.18 -6.44
CA MET A 13 13.13 -4.82 -6.56
C MET A 13 14.56 -4.74 -6.01
N SER A 14 14.88 -5.49 -4.97
CA SER A 14 16.25 -5.59 -4.44
C SER A 14 17.16 -6.39 -5.36
N LEU A 15 16.70 -7.53 -5.89
CA LEU A 15 17.46 -8.37 -6.82
C LEU A 15 17.78 -7.63 -8.13
N GLN A 16 16.89 -6.78 -8.62
CA GLN A 16 17.13 -5.96 -9.81
C GLN A 16 18.16 -4.85 -9.61
N LYS A 17 18.45 -4.48 -8.36
CA LYS A 17 19.49 -3.49 -8.02
C LYS A 17 20.86 -4.11 -7.80
N ASP A 18 20.94 -5.43 -7.68
CA ASP A 18 22.20 -6.15 -7.46
C ASP A 18 22.83 -6.51 -8.82
N PRO A 19 23.95 -5.88 -9.21
CA PRO A 19 24.59 -6.13 -10.51
C PRO A 19 25.22 -7.52 -10.62
N GLU A 20 25.46 -8.22 -9.51
CA GLU A 20 26.01 -9.58 -9.47
C GLU A 20 24.91 -10.66 -9.51
N GLN A 21 23.64 -10.26 -9.45
CA GLN A 21 22.51 -11.18 -9.43
C GLN A 21 22.09 -11.61 -10.84
N HIS A 22 22.30 -12.89 -11.16
CA HIS A 22 21.97 -13.47 -12.46
C HIS A 22 20.56 -14.10 -12.56
N ILE A 23 19.76 -14.06 -11.50
CA ILE A 23 18.43 -14.69 -11.46
C ILE A 23 17.40 -13.75 -12.08
N GLN A 24 16.86 -14.12 -13.25
CA GLN A 24 15.78 -13.41 -13.90
C GLN A 24 14.42 -14.04 -13.54
N LEU A 25 13.65 -13.36 -12.69
CA LEU A 25 12.26 -13.74 -12.40
C LEU A 25 11.40 -13.59 -13.66
N LYS A 26 10.61 -14.62 -13.97
CA LYS A 26 9.73 -14.64 -15.15
C LYS A 26 8.29 -14.23 -14.84
N VAL A 27 7.86 -14.43 -13.59
CA VAL A 27 6.52 -14.10 -13.12
C VAL A 27 6.55 -13.73 -11.64
N GLN A 28 5.64 -12.86 -11.23
CA GLN A 28 5.29 -12.60 -9.83
C GLN A 28 3.82 -12.93 -9.60
N ALA A 29 3.50 -13.76 -8.60
CA ALA A 29 2.13 -14.09 -8.23
C ALA A 29 1.83 -13.48 -6.86
N LEU A 30 0.80 -12.63 -6.81
CA LEU A 30 0.40 -11.85 -5.64
C LEU A 30 -0.99 -12.28 -5.22
N LEU A 31 -1.08 -12.92 -4.05
CA LEU A 31 -2.34 -13.39 -3.48
C LEU A 31 -2.69 -12.51 -2.28
N TYR A 32 -3.80 -11.77 -2.36
CA TYR A 32 -4.24 -10.83 -1.33
C TYR A 32 -3.13 -9.85 -0.89
N PRO A 33 -2.53 -9.10 -1.83
CA PRO A 33 -1.34 -8.34 -1.53
C PRO A 33 -1.62 -7.13 -0.64
N VAL A 34 -0.85 -7.01 0.43
CA VAL A 34 -0.72 -5.81 1.26
C VAL A 34 0.26 -4.88 0.54
N LEU A 35 -0.14 -3.65 0.17
CA LEU A 35 0.66 -2.87 -0.78
C LEU A 35 0.93 -1.41 -0.38
N GLN A 36 0.19 -0.85 0.57
CA GLN A 36 0.36 0.53 1.03
C GLN A 36 -0.26 0.77 2.40
N ALA A 37 0.29 1.76 3.11
CA ALA A 37 -0.22 2.19 4.40
C ALA A 37 -0.56 3.68 4.47
N LEU A 38 -0.66 4.40 3.35
CA LEU A 38 -0.92 5.86 3.32
C LEU A 38 -2.42 6.19 3.38
N ASP A 39 -3.28 5.40 2.75
CA ASP A 39 -4.74 5.58 2.79
C ASP A 39 -5.45 4.32 3.26
N LEU A 40 -5.85 4.30 4.53
CA LEU A 40 -6.58 3.20 5.16
C LEU A 40 -8.10 3.42 5.11
N ASN A 41 -8.57 4.31 4.24
CA ASN A 41 -9.98 4.65 4.02
C ASN A 41 -10.40 4.52 2.55
N THR A 42 -9.73 3.70 1.74
CA THR A 42 -10.23 3.37 0.40
C THR A 42 -11.64 2.74 0.47
N PRO A 43 -12.42 2.72 -0.63
CA PRO A 43 -13.76 2.12 -0.64
C PRO A 43 -13.82 0.72 -0.02
N SER A 44 -12.89 -0.17 -0.34
CA SER A 44 -12.79 -1.53 0.23
C SER A 44 -12.49 -1.54 1.72
N TYR A 45 -11.60 -0.67 2.23
CA TYR A 45 -11.38 -0.52 3.67
C TYR A 45 -12.64 -0.07 4.41
N GLN A 46 -13.50 0.74 3.78
CA GLN A 46 -14.78 1.19 4.36
C GLN A 46 -15.90 0.14 4.24
N GLN A 47 -16.07 -0.45 3.06
CA GLN A 47 -17.07 -1.47 2.75
C GLN A 47 -16.86 -2.72 3.62
N ASN A 48 -15.62 -3.19 3.72
CA ASN A 48 -15.27 -4.46 4.37
C ASN A 48 -14.76 -4.28 5.80
N GLN A 49 -15.01 -3.11 6.43
CA GLN A 49 -14.39 -2.73 7.70
C GLN A 49 -14.66 -3.70 8.88
N HIS A 50 -15.77 -4.44 8.83
CA HIS A 50 -16.23 -5.38 9.87
C HIS A 50 -16.14 -6.86 9.45
N MET A 51 -15.36 -7.19 8.42
CA MET A 51 -15.24 -8.58 7.96
C MET A 51 -14.64 -9.51 9.04
N PRO A 52 -15.11 -10.76 9.20
CA PRO A 52 -14.67 -11.64 10.28
C PRO A 52 -13.19 -12.04 10.24
N ILE A 53 -12.61 -12.20 9.04
CA ILE A 53 -11.24 -12.71 8.86
C ILE A 53 -10.22 -11.58 9.02
N LEU A 54 -10.45 -10.45 8.33
CA LEU A 54 -9.54 -9.30 8.33
C LEU A 54 -10.37 -8.00 8.39
N PRO A 55 -10.84 -7.60 9.59
CA PRO A 55 -11.49 -6.30 9.75
C PRO A 55 -10.45 -5.19 9.57
N ARG A 56 -10.91 -3.99 9.20
CA ARG A 56 -10.05 -2.81 9.02
C ARG A 56 -9.18 -2.55 10.25
N THR A 57 -9.75 -2.67 11.44
CA THR A 57 -9.03 -2.43 12.70
C THR A 57 -7.85 -3.38 12.90
N LEU A 58 -7.98 -4.64 12.50
CA LEU A 58 -6.89 -5.62 12.57
C LEU A 58 -5.80 -5.29 11.55
N MET A 59 -6.17 -4.92 10.32
CA MET A 59 -5.20 -4.54 9.29
C MET A 59 -4.41 -3.28 9.68
N VAL A 60 -5.10 -2.25 10.19
CA VAL A 60 -4.45 -1.03 10.69
C VAL A 60 -3.50 -1.35 11.85
N ARG A 61 -3.86 -2.30 12.72
CA ARG A 61 -2.97 -2.77 13.79
C ARG A 61 -1.72 -3.46 13.23
N PHE A 62 -1.86 -4.35 12.25
CA PHE A 62 -0.70 -4.98 11.59
C PHE A 62 0.25 -3.96 10.98
N TRP A 63 -0.28 -2.96 10.28
CA TRP A 63 0.53 -1.87 9.76
C TRP A 63 1.26 -1.10 10.86
N SER A 64 0.54 -0.70 11.91
CA SER A 64 1.15 0.02 13.02
C SER A 64 2.28 -0.78 13.64
N GLU A 65 2.04 -2.06 13.99
CA GLU A 65 3.00 -2.94 14.66
C GLU A 65 4.21 -3.27 13.75
N TYR A 66 4.01 -3.33 12.42
CA TYR A 66 5.10 -3.49 11.45
C TYR A 66 6.08 -2.30 11.51
N PHE A 67 5.55 -1.08 11.70
CA PHE A 67 6.35 0.14 11.71
C PHE A 67 6.92 0.46 13.09
N THR A 68 6.09 0.40 14.14
CA THR A 68 6.44 0.89 15.47
C THR A 68 5.56 0.27 16.56
N SER A 69 6.08 0.26 17.80
CA SER A 69 5.28 -0.06 18.98
C SER A 69 4.52 1.14 19.56
N ASP A 70 4.59 2.32 18.92
CA ASP A 70 3.90 3.53 19.38
C ASP A 70 2.38 3.48 19.16
N LYS A 71 1.64 3.46 20.27
CA LYS A 71 0.16 3.50 20.26
C LYS A 71 -0.42 4.82 19.79
N SER A 72 0.34 5.92 19.86
CA SER A 72 -0.10 7.21 19.31
C SER A 72 -0.22 7.13 17.78
N PHE A 73 0.76 6.47 17.14
CA PHE A 73 0.75 6.19 15.71
C PHE A 73 -0.41 5.27 15.31
N LEU A 74 -0.67 4.20 16.07
CA LEU A 74 -1.85 3.35 15.85
C LEU A 74 -3.15 4.17 15.84
N ARG A 75 -3.34 5.10 16.80
CA ARG A 75 -4.53 5.96 16.84
C ARG A 75 -4.61 6.89 15.63
N ALA A 76 -3.47 7.45 15.21
CA ALA A 76 -3.40 8.28 14.01
C ALA A 76 -3.76 7.48 12.73
N MET A 77 -3.25 6.25 12.59
CA MET A 77 -3.59 5.36 11.47
C MET A 77 -5.06 4.95 11.48
N MET A 78 -5.62 4.64 12.66
CA MET A 78 -7.06 4.34 12.79
C MET A 78 -7.93 5.49 12.32
N ALA A 79 -7.50 6.73 12.54
CA ALA A 79 -8.14 7.95 12.07
C ALA A 79 -7.76 8.36 10.63
N ASN A 80 -6.87 7.62 9.96
CA ASN A 80 -6.28 7.96 8.65
C ASN A 80 -5.60 9.35 8.64
N ARG A 81 -4.96 9.73 9.75
CA ARG A 81 -4.30 11.05 9.99
C ARG A 81 -2.82 10.91 10.35
N HIS A 82 -2.16 9.92 9.78
CA HIS A 82 -0.75 9.58 10.05
C HIS A 82 0.20 10.00 8.93
N ASN A 83 -0.29 10.62 7.85
CA ASN A 83 0.55 11.18 6.80
C ASN A 83 1.20 12.49 7.23
N ASN A 84 2.43 12.71 6.78
CA ASN A 84 3.23 13.88 7.08
C ASN A 84 3.77 14.51 5.78
N HIS A 85 4.56 15.57 5.91
CA HIS A 85 5.15 16.24 4.75
C HIS A 85 6.06 15.32 3.92
N GLU A 86 6.69 14.31 4.54
CA GLU A 86 7.54 13.35 3.83
C GLU A 86 6.72 12.39 2.95
N SER A 87 5.56 11.92 3.43
CA SER A 87 4.68 11.03 2.67
C SER A 87 3.76 11.76 1.68
N ALA A 88 3.63 13.09 1.80
CA ALA A 88 2.75 13.91 0.96
C ALA A 88 2.98 13.71 -0.55
N ALA A 89 4.25 13.65 -0.99
CA ALA A 89 4.59 13.45 -2.40
C ALA A 89 4.19 12.07 -2.95
N LEU A 90 3.99 11.09 -2.06
CA LEU A 90 3.60 9.71 -2.38
C LEU A 90 2.08 9.52 -2.44
N LEU A 91 1.30 10.45 -1.89
CA LEU A 91 -0.17 10.36 -1.88
C LEU A 91 -0.79 10.25 -3.28
N LYS A 92 -0.09 10.77 -4.29
CA LYS A 92 -0.50 10.60 -5.70
C LYS A 92 -0.63 9.13 -6.12
N PHE A 93 0.15 8.23 -5.53
CA PHE A 93 0.15 6.80 -5.87
C PHE A 93 -1.00 6.02 -5.22
N VAL A 94 -1.66 6.60 -4.21
CA VAL A 94 -2.84 6.03 -3.54
C VAL A 94 -4.11 6.80 -3.88
N ASN A 95 -4.08 7.64 -4.91
CA ASN A 95 -5.28 8.32 -5.41
C ASN A 95 -6.21 7.31 -6.10
N TRP A 96 -7.04 6.67 -5.30
CA TRP A 96 -7.93 5.61 -5.78
C TRP A 96 -8.95 6.14 -6.81
N SER A 97 -9.25 7.44 -6.84
CA SER A 97 -10.12 8.01 -7.89
C SER A 97 -9.53 7.91 -9.28
N SER A 98 -8.20 7.90 -9.40
CA SER A 98 -7.48 7.82 -10.66
C SER A 98 -7.19 6.38 -11.09
N TYR A 99 -7.20 5.44 -10.14
CA TYR A 99 -6.73 4.07 -10.38
C TYR A 99 -7.82 2.99 -10.28
N LEU A 100 -8.92 3.25 -9.56
CA LEU A 100 -10.03 2.31 -9.44
C LEU A 100 -11.03 2.47 -10.60
N PRO A 101 -11.52 1.36 -11.19
CA PRO A 101 -12.65 1.40 -12.11
C PRO A 101 -13.90 2.01 -11.47
N ASP A 102 -14.78 2.62 -12.27
CA ASP A 102 -16.00 3.29 -11.77
C ASP A 102 -16.86 2.35 -10.89
N SER A 103 -16.95 1.07 -11.25
CA SER A 103 -17.70 0.05 -10.50
C SER A 103 -17.22 -0.15 -9.06
N TYR A 104 -15.93 0.08 -8.79
CA TYR A 104 -15.33 -0.08 -7.46
C TYR A 104 -15.32 1.20 -6.63
N ARG A 105 -15.53 2.36 -7.26
CA ARG A 105 -15.69 3.64 -6.54
C ARG A 105 -17.05 3.76 -5.88
N GLN A 106 -18.07 3.13 -6.47
CA GLN A 106 -19.46 3.13 -5.96
C GLN A 106 -19.94 4.55 -5.65
N THR A 107 -20.48 4.79 -4.45
CA THR A 107 -20.96 6.11 -3.98
C THR A 107 -19.91 6.86 -3.17
N TYR A 108 -18.68 6.35 -3.06
CA TYR A 108 -17.64 6.98 -2.26
C TYR A 108 -17.05 8.18 -2.99
N ASN A 109 -16.92 9.30 -2.27
CA ASN A 109 -16.25 10.50 -2.78
C ASN A 109 -14.79 10.49 -2.37
N TYR A 110 -13.90 10.75 -3.34
CA TYR A 110 -12.48 10.83 -3.05
C TYR A 110 -12.16 12.06 -2.21
N SER A 111 -11.34 11.84 -1.19
CA SER A 111 -10.71 12.88 -0.40
C SER A 111 -9.27 12.47 -0.18
N ALA A 112 -8.33 13.34 -0.53
CA ALA A 112 -6.92 13.06 -0.32
C ALA A 112 -6.65 12.82 1.18
N PRO A 113 -5.83 11.82 1.54
CA PRO A 113 -5.47 11.59 2.93
C PRO A 113 -4.86 12.85 3.56
N PRO A 114 -5.30 13.25 4.77
CA PRO A 114 -4.84 14.48 5.39
C PRO A 114 -3.36 14.40 5.76
N VAL A 115 -2.63 15.48 5.49
CA VAL A 115 -1.22 15.64 5.85
C VAL A 115 -1.12 16.51 7.11
N VAL A 116 -0.50 15.99 8.17
CA VAL A 116 -0.31 16.73 9.42
C VAL A 116 0.82 17.74 9.25
N THR A 117 0.52 19.04 9.42
CA THR A 117 1.45 20.16 9.16
C THR A 117 1.98 20.84 10.45
N GLY A 118 1.72 20.29 11.63
CA GLY A 118 2.12 20.89 12.92
C GLY A 118 3.29 20.19 13.62
N LYS A 119 4.17 20.98 14.26
CA LYS A 119 5.10 20.50 15.30
C LYS A 119 4.31 20.09 16.55
N SER A 120 3.57 18.97 16.49
CA SER A 120 2.92 18.44 17.69
C SER A 120 4.00 17.94 18.65
N SER A 121 4.06 18.52 19.84
CA SER A 121 5.02 18.24 20.91
C SER A 121 4.81 16.90 21.62
N VAL A 122 4.20 15.92 20.93
CA VAL A 122 4.07 14.55 21.40
C VAL A 122 4.91 13.70 20.48
N HIS A 123 6.22 13.65 20.78
CA HIS A 123 7.26 12.79 20.21
C HIS A 123 7.05 12.36 18.75
N SER A 124 7.72 13.08 17.82
CA SER A 124 8.12 12.59 16.49
C SER A 124 7.20 11.51 15.93
N ILE A 125 6.06 11.97 15.40
CA ILE A 125 5.07 11.19 14.62
C ILE A 125 5.86 10.11 13.85
N GLY A 126 5.47 8.84 14.00
CA GLY A 126 6.29 7.61 13.90
C GLY A 126 7.34 7.44 12.77
N PRO A 127 7.73 6.21 12.42
CA PRO A 127 8.81 6.01 11.45
C PRO A 127 8.27 6.19 10.03
N HIS A 128 7.97 7.43 9.65
CA HIS A 128 7.35 7.80 8.38
C HIS A 128 8.17 7.43 7.15
N HIS A 129 9.49 7.39 7.29
CA HIS A 129 10.37 6.83 6.26
C HIS A 129 10.04 5.37 5.94
N LEU A 130 9.48 4.60 6.90
CA LEU A 130 9.05 3.22 6.68
C LEU A 130 7.72 3.13 5.92
N LEU A 131 6.85 4.15 6.00
CA LEU A 131 5.63 4.20 5.18
C LEU A 131 5.97 4.19 3.69
N ALA A 132 7.11 4.80 3.33
CA ALA A 132 7.64 4.90 1.98
C ALA A 132 8.57 3.74 1.60
N ASP A 133 8.90 2.82 2.52
CA ASP A 133 9.81 1.70 2.24
C ASP A 133 9.19 0.82 1.15
N PRO A 134 9.82 0.66 -0.04
CA PRO A 134 9.31 -0.18 -1.12
C PRO A 134 9.05 -1.63 -0.71
N ARG A 135 9.71 -2.11 0.35
CA ARG A 135 9.54 -3.46 0.88
C ARG A 135 8.24 -3.61 1.67
N ALA A 136 7.76 -2.52 2.25
CA ALA A 136 6.49 -2.47 2.98
C ALA A 136 5.36 -1.98 2.06
N SER A 137 5.62 -0.95 1.25
CA SER A 137 4.60 -0.27 0.46
C SER A 137 4.94 -0.28 -1.04
N PRO A 138 4.94 -1.44 -1.70
CA PRO A 138 5.27 -1.57 -3.12
C PRO A 138 4.36 -0.77 -4.06
N LEU A 139 3.13 -0.41 -3.65
CA LEU A 139 2.28 0.50 -4.42
C LEU A 139 2.83 1.93 -4.46
N LEU A 140 3.86 2.29 -3.70
CA LEU A 140 4.39 3.66 -3.66
C LEU A 140 5.64 3.86 -4.52
N VAL A 141 6.16 2.81 -5.15
CA VAL A 141 7.36 2.94 -6.00
C VAL A 141 7.06 3.70 -7.28
N PRO A 142 8.04 4.41 -7.89
CA PRO A 142 7.85 5.07 -9.19
C PRO A 142 7.53 4.09 -10.33
N ASP A 143 6.83 4.56 -11.36
CA ASP A 143 6.50 3.76 -12.55
C ASP A 143 7.75 3.25 -13.29
N THR A 144 8.87 3.98 -13.21
CA THR A 144 10.16 3.55 -13.76
C THR A 144 10.68 2.27 -13.10
N ALA A 145 10.40 2.05 -11.81
CA ALA A 145 10.71 0.81 -11.14
C ALA A 145 9.69 -0.29 -11.48
N LEU A 146 8.40 0.05 -11.58
CA LEU A 146 7.35 -0.91 -11.95
C LEU A 146 7.59 -1.52 -13.34
N ARG A 147 8.03 -0.71 -14.31
CA ARG A 147 8.31 -1.17 -15.68
C ARG A 147 9.34 -2.30 -15.76
N LEU A 148 10.23 -2.39 -14.77
CA LEU A 148 11.27 -3.43 -14.74
C LEU A 148 10.75 -4.75 -14.18
N LEU A 149 9.57 -4.77 -13.58
CA LEU A 149 9.01 -5.97 -12.97
C LEU A 149 8.59 -7.00 -14.04
N PRO A 150 8.68 -8.31 -13.72
CA PRO A 150 8.19 -9.35 -14.60
C PRO A 150 6.67 -9.34 -14.67
N LYS A 151 6.13 -10.14 -15.61
CA LYS A 151 4.69 -10.43 -15.70
C LYS A 151 4.10 -10.72 -14.32
N ALA A 152 2.96 -10.13 -14.02
CA ALA A 152 2.28 -10.32 -12.75
C ALA A 152 1.02 -11.16 -12.89
N TYR A 153 0.64 -11.82 -11.80
CA TYR A 153 -0.68 -12.36 -11.57
C TYR A 153 -1.15 -11.83 -10.22
N VAL A 154 -2.31 -11.17 -10.17
CA VAL A 154 -2.83 -10.56 -8.94
C VAL A 154 -4.20 -11.15 -8.64
N LEU A 155 -4.33 -11.77 -7.48
CA LEU A 155 -5.60 -12.28 -6.96
C LEU A 155 -6.04 -11.42 -5.77
N THR A 156 -7.24 -10.85 -5.88
CA THR A 156 -7.96 -10.16 -4.80
C THR A 156 -9.29 -10.85 -4.55
N CYS A 157 -9.99 -10.49 -3.46
CA CYS A 157 -11.39 -10.86 -3.27
C CYS A 157 -12.28 -9.65 -3.02
N GLU A 158 -13.56 -9.83 -3.31
CA GLU A 158 -14.58 -8.79 -3.15
C GLU A 158 -14.71 -8.34 -1.69
N TYR A 159 -14.71 -9.30 -0.75
CA TYR A 159 -14.87 -9.05 0.68
C TYR A 159 -13.52 -8.99 1.42
N ASP A 160 -12.61 -8.16 0.91
CA ASP A 160 -11.29 -7.92 1.50
C ASP A 160 -11.02 -6.41 1.56
N VAL A 161 -10.45 -5.92 2.67
CA VAL A 161 -10.01 -4.53 2.81
C VAL A 161 -8.84 -4.20 1.88
N LEU A 162 -8.05 -5.21 1.47
CA LEU A 162 -6.90 -5.04 0.57
C LEU A 162 -7.27 -5.01 -0.91
N ARG A 163 -8.55 -5.21 -1.25
CA ARG A 163 -9.04 -5.33 -2.64
C ARG A 163 -8.59 -4.14 -3.49
N ASP A 164 -8.83 -2.93 -3.01
CA ASP A 164 -8.58 -1.73 -3.81
C ASP A 164 -7.08 -1.45 -3.94
N ASP A 165 -6.26 -1.79 -2.95
CA ASP A 165 -4.80 -1.71 -3.05
C ASP A 165 -4.31 -2.57 -4.23
N GLY A 166 -4.81 -3.79 -4.34
CA GLY A 166 -4.52 -4.70 -5.45
C GLY A 166 -4.98 -4.16 -6.80
N LEU A 167 -6.20 -3.64 -6.89
CA LEU A 167 -6.74 -3.04 -8.12
C LEU A 167 -5.93 -1.83 -8.57
N MET A 168 -5.55 -0.94 -7.63
CA MET A 168 -4.69 0.20 -7.93
C MET A 168 -3.33 -0.26 -8.46
N TYR A 169 -2.73 -1.29 -7.84
CA TYR A 169 -1.45 -1.83 -8.27
C TYR A 169 -1.51 -2.43 -9.68
N VAL A 170 -2.56 -3.18 -10.00
CA VAL A 170 -2.81 -3.72 -11.34
C VAL A 170 -2.91 -2.60 -12.38
N THR A 171 -3.68 -1.54 -12.09
CA THR A 171 -3.78 -0.38 -12.99
C THR A 171 -2.40 0.26 -13.21
N ARG A 172 -1.61 0.44 -12.15
CA ARG A 172 -0.26 1.01 -12.25
C ARG A 172 0.72 0.13 -13.02
N LEU A 173 0.71 -1.18 -12.79
CA LEU A 173 1.54 -2.14 -13.53
C LEU A 173 1.23 -2.10 -15.03
N ARG A 174 -0.05 -2.13 -15.40
CA ARG A 174 -0.50 -2.03 -16.79
C ARG A 174 -0.06 -0.72 -17.44
N ASN A 175 -0.23 0.41 -16.73
CA ASN A 175 0.23 1.73 -17.20
C ASN A 175 1.75 1.80 -17.36
N ALA A 176 2.51 1.05 -16.56
CA ALA A 176 3.97 0.94 -16.67
C ALA A 176 4.44 0.00 -17.80
N GLY A 177 3.52 -0.73 -18.45
CA GLY A 177 3.81 -1.69 -19.53
C GLY A 177 4.08 -3.12 -19.07
N VAL A 178 3.75 -3.46 -17.81
CA VAL A 178 3.86 -4.83 -17.29
C VAL A 178 2.63 -5.64 -17.70
N ASP A 179 2.84 -6.87 -18.15
CA ASP A 179 1.77 -7.84 -18.43
C ASP A 179 1.15 -8.33 -17.10
N VAL A 180 -0.19 -8.21 -16.96
CA VAL A 180 -0.95 -8.54 -15.73
C VAL A 180 -2.29 -9.18 -16.03
#